data_AF-A0A2N0QF11-F1
#
_entry.id   AF-A0A2N0QF11-F1
#
_cell.length_a   1.000
_cell.length_b   1.000
_cell.length_c   1.000
_cell.angle_alpha   90.00
_cell.angle_beta   90.00
_cell.angle_gamma   90.00
#
_symmetry.space_group_name_H-M   'P 1'
#
loop_
_entity.id
_entity.type
_entity.pdbx_description
1 polymer ?
#
loop_
_entity_poly.entity_id
_entity_poly.type
_entity_poly.pdbx_seq_one_letter_code
_entity_poly.pdbx_strand_id
1 'polypeptide(L)'
;MSSLTSLKLFASVAIITFVGGYGLSKLYNNNNKSHTQEHHDYDISDNTEKVLIKQSIFSSSAYTNKLNKSDKSDKSFISTKKSTSVSKNHFIIIENLIMNITTKQNQAIYFRKRYHKNLNEILKHIDDMREEICITEEEHLKNIHKLLDEIEYYHKFKDINLPKNNSHVKELEKKVIQEEAYLDTELRVLQADLGMLMWKYEELENYDLKEWNNSQLEIQQLRAKLMEVATRFSKMKSNNYYY
;
A
#
# COMPACT_ATOMS: atom_id res chain seq x y z
N MET A 1 52.92 40.75 13.13
CA MET A 1 53.01 39.36 13.60
C MET A 1 51.59 38.81 13.74
N SER A 2 51.39 37.58 13.27
CA SER A 2 50.23 36.67 13.36
C SER A 2 48.84 37.12 12.87
N SER A 3 48.48 36.53 11.73
CA SER A 3 47.14 36.26 11.19
C SER A 3 46.25 35.38 12.09
N LEU A 4 44.97 35.25 11.67
CA LEU A 4 43.87 34.36 12.13
C LEU A 4 42.94 35.03 13.16
N THR A 5 41.63 35.16 12.94
CA THR A 5 40.70 34.23 12.27
C THR A 5 39.65 34.96 11.42
N SER A 6 39.65 34.58 10.14
CA SER A 6 38.58 34.79 9.17
C SER A 6 37.20 34.43 9.72
N LEU A 7 36.20 35.25 9.36
CA LEU A 7 34.87 34.83 8.90
C LEU A 7 34.76 33.30 8.69
N LYS A 8 34.38 32.57 9.73
CA LYS A 8 34.09 31.13 9.66
C LYS A 8 32.98 30.86 10.66
N LEU A 9 31.74 31.02 10.20
CA LEU A 9 30.57 30.22 10.61
C LEU A 9 29.29 30.63 9.84
N PHE A 10 29.39 30.90 8.53
CA PHE A 10 28.22 30.91 7.63
C PHE A 10 28.11 29.56 6.90
N ALA A 11 28.18 28.47 7.66
CA ALA A 11 28.16 27.11 7.12
C ALA A 11 26.98 26.34 7.71
N SER A 12 25.76 26.74 7.38
CA SER A 12 24.57 25.86 7.47
C SER A 12 23.50 26.13 6.40
N VAL A 13 23.70 27.07 5.48
CA VAL A 13 22.68 27.49 4.48
C VAL A 13 22.61 26.57 3.24
N ALA A 14 22.94 25.29 3.36
CA ALA A 14 22.83 24.35 2.22
C ALA A 14 22.67 22.88 2.62
N ILE A 15 21.84 22.58 3.62
CA ILE A 15 21.51 21.20 3.99
C ILE A 15 20.03 20.90 3.74
N ILE A 16 19.50 21.20 2.54
CA ILE A 16 18.42 20.44 1.86
C ILE A 16 18.63 20.62 0.35
N THR A 17 19.70 20.02 -0.18
CA THR A 17 19.79 19.71 -1.62
C THR A 17 20.44 18.35 -1.89
N PHE A 18 20.78 17.60 -0.84
CA PHE A 18 21.61 16.40 -0.99
C PHE A 18 21.01 15.09 -0.44
N VAL A 19 19.78 15.09 0.06
CA VAL A 19 19.08 13.85 0.51
C VAL A 19 17.93 13.42 -0.43
N GLY A 20 17.59 14.22 -1.46
CA GLY A 20 16.51 13.88 -2.42
C GLY A 20 16.93 13.70 -3.90
N GLY A 21 18.21 13.91 -4.24
CA GLY A 21 18.64 14.09 -5.64
C GLY A 21 18.89 12.84 -6.49
N TYR A 22 18.87 11.63 -5.92
CA TYR A 22 19.23 10.40 -6.64
C TYR A 22 18.11 9.33 -6.73
N GLY A 23 16.87 9.65 -6.34
CA GLY A 23 15.72 8.74 -6.45
C GLY A 23 14.69 9.07 -7.54
N LEU A 24 14.57 10.33 -7.95
CA LEU A 24 13.50 10.79 -8.84
C LEU A 24 13.83 10.69 -10.35
N SER A 25 15.10 10.64 -10.74
CA SER A 25 15.50 10.59 -12.16
C SER A 25 15.23 9.25 -12.84
N LYS A 26 14.81 8.21 -12.11
CA LYS A 26 14.34 6.94 -12.69
C LYS A 26 12.84 6.90 -12.97
N LEU A 27 12.06 7.87 -12.47
CA LEU A 27 10.61 7.94 -12.71
C LEU A 27 10.22 8.90 -13.83
N TYR A 28 11.10 9.83 -14.23
CA TYR A 28 10.79 10.83 -15.26
C TYR A 28 11.49 10.65 -16.61
N ASN A 29 12.31 9.61 -16.80
CA ASN A 29 12.96 9.35 -18.11
C ASN A 29 12.28 8.23 -18.93
N ASN A 30 10.98 8.03 -18.75
CA ASN A 30 10.21 7.02 -19.48
C ASN A 30 9.12 7.59 -20.39
N ASN A 31 9.30 8.80 -20.91
CA ASN A 31 8.54 9.27 -22.07
C ASN A 31 9.50 9.61 -23.21
N ASN A 32 9.89 8.58 -23.96
CA ASN A 32 9.81 8.60 -25.43
C ASN A 32 10.34 7.27 -26.02
N LYS A 33 9.43 6.30 -26.17
CA LYS A 33 9.15 5.59 -27.45
C LYS A 33 8.20 4.40 -27.24
N SER A 34 6.97 4.61 -27.72
CA SER A 34 6.13 3.62 -28.43
C SER A 34 5.89 2.25 -27.79
N HIS A 35 4.80 2.13 -27.03
CA HIS A 35 3.77 1.11 -27.30
C HIS A 35 2.48 1.49 -26.56
N THR A 36 1.54 2.06 -27.31
CA THR A 36 0.13 2.07 -26.95
C THR A 36 -0.34 0.63 -26.79
N GLN A 37 -0.57 0.22 -25.55
CA GLN A 37 -1.49 -0.87 -25.26
C GLN A 37 -2.57 -0.26 -24.38
N GLU A 38 -3.70 0.05 -25.02
CA GLU A 38 -4.92 0.47 -24.35
C GLU A 38 -5.26 -0.56 -23.27
N HIS A 39 -5.02 -0.20 -22.02
CA HIS A 39 -5.67 -0.89 -20.91
C HIS A 39 -7.12 -0.44 -20.96
N HIS A 40 -7.99 -1.32 -21.45
CA HIS A 40 -9.40 -1.22 -21.14
C HIS A 40 -9.54 -1.35 -19.62
N ASP A 41 -9.54 -0.20 -18.94
CA ASP A 41 -10.12 -0.06 -17.63
C ASP A 41 -11.58 -0.51 -17.77
N TYR A 42 -11.86 -1.73 -17.32
CA TYR A 42 -13.22 -2.05 -16.96
C TYR A 42 -13.51 -1.22 -15.71
N ASP A 43 -14.09 -0.04 -15.92
CA ASP A 43 -14.84 0.69 -14.91
C ASP A 43 -15.93 -0.25 -14.39
N ILE A 44 -15.62 -0.99 -13.33
CA ILE A 44 -16.65 -1.62 -12.51
C ILE A 44 -17.18 -0.48 -11.64
N SER A 45 -18.15 0.24 -12.19
CA SER A 45 -18.89 1.29 -11.49
C SER A 45 -19.37 0.79 -10.13
N ASP A 46 -19.28 1.64 -9.09
CA ASP A 46 -19.81 1.41 -7.74
C ASP A 46 -21.35 1.28 -7.66
N ASN A 47 -22.03 1.14 -8.81
CA ASN A 47 -23.38 0.62 -8.84
C ASN A 47 -23.33 -0.89 -8.60
N THR A 48 -23.43 -1.24 -7.32
CA THR A 48 -24.01 -2.51 -6.85
C THR A 48 -25.47 -2.61 -7.29
N GLU A 49 -25.69 -2.66 -8.60
CA GLU A 49 -26.86 -3.33 -9.12
C GLU A 49 -26.67 -4.79 -8.71
N LYS A 50 -27.51 -5.24 -7.77
CA LYS A 50 -27.57 -6.61 -7.26
C LYS A 50 -27.17 -7.55 -8.39
N VAL A 51 -25.95 -8.08 -8.35
CA VAL A 51 -25.60 -9.24 -9.16
C VAL A 51 -26.49 -10.33 -8.61
N LEU A 52 -27.66 -10.45 -9.23
CA LEU A 52 -28.51 -11.61 -9.23
C LEU A 52 -27.56 -12.74 -9.58
N ILE A 53 -27.07 -13.42 -8.54
CA ILE A 53 -26.64 -14.79 -8.65
C ILE A 53 -27.83 -15.45 -9.35
N LYS A 54 -27.67 -15.72 -10.65
CA LYS A 54 -28.70 -16.43 -11.41
C LYS A 54 -29.01 -17.68 -10.61
N GLN A 55 -30.20 -17.66 -10.04
CA GLN A 55 -30.78 -18.73 -9.27
C GLN A 55 -31.13 -19.83 -10.27
N SER A 56 -30.13 -20.56 -10.70
CA SER A 56 -30.25 -21.74 -11.56
C SER A 56 -29.05 -22.61 -11.22
N ILE A 57 -29.14 -23.65 -10.40
CA ILE A 57 -30.19 -24.67 -10.31
C ILE A 57 -30.28 -25.11 -8.85
N PHE A 58 -31.16 -24.47 -8.07
CA PHE A 58 -31.79 -25.16 -6.94
C PHE A 58 -33.05 -25.82 -7.48
N SER A 59 -32.93 -27.09 -7.90
CA SER A 59 -34.08 -27.97 -8.01
C SER A 59 -33.64 -29.42 -7.82
N SER A 60 -33.64 -29.85 -6.57
CA SER A 60 -34.13 -31.18 -6.19
C SER A 60 -34.20 -31.26 -4.66
N SER A 61 -35.41 -31.15 -4.11
CA SER A 61 -35.70 -31.60 -2.76
C SER A 61 -35.72 -33.13 -2.73
N ALA A 62 -34.56 -33.75 -2.55
CA ALA A 62 -34.42 -35.16 -2.17
C ALA A 62 -32.99 -35.31 -1.63
N TYR A 63 -32.69 -35.56 -0.37
CA TYR A 63 -33.31 -36.48 0.58
C TYR A 63 -33.04 -35.95 2.00
N THR A 64 -34.09 -35.60 2.74
CA THR A 64 -34.01 -35.65 4.21
C THR A 64 -33.96 -37.12 4.60
N ASN A 65 -32.85 -37.55 5.20
CA ASN A 65 -32.74 -38.86 5.83
C ASN A 65 -33.82 -38.99 6.94
N LYS A 66 -34.94 -39.63 6.62
CA LYS A 66 -35.75 -40.31 7.64
C LYS A 66 -35.34 -41.77 7.63
N LEU A 67 -34.47 -42.10 8.58
CA LEU A 67 -34.16 -43.45 9.00
C LEU A 67 -35.44 -44.04 9.62
N ASN A 68 -36.05 -45.04 8.99
CA ASN A 68 -36.94 -45.99 9.66
C ASN A 68 -36.83 -47.36 8.97
N LYS A 69 -36.79 -48.39 9.80
CA LYS A 69 -36.43 -49.79 9.51
C LYS A 69 -37.56 -50.61 8.87
N SER A 70 -37.13 -51.76 8.32
CA SER A 70 -37.85 -52.99 7.89
C SER A 70 -38.76 -52.82 6.66
N ASP A 71 -38.85 -53.75 5.71
CA ASP A 71 -38.82 -55.21 5.80
C ASP A 71 -38.33 -55.89 4.49
N LYS A 72 -38.32 -57.22 4.54
CA LYS A 72 -37.58 -58.23 3.77
C LYS A 72 -37.86 -58.37 2.25
N SER A 73 -36.86 -59.00 1.62
CA SER A 73 -36.88 -59.95 0.48
C SER A 73 -37.57 -59.54 -0.84
N ASP A 74 -36.79 -59.48 -1.92
CA ASP A 74 -36.71 -60.63 -2.84
C ASP A 74 -35.58 -60.50 -3.87
N LYS A 75 -35.07 -61.67 -4.30
CA LYS A 75 -34.06 -61.81 -5.36
C LYS A 75 -34.65 -61.39 -6.70
N SER A 76 -34.30 -60.20 -7.17
CA SER A 76 -34.37 -59.86 -8.60
C SER A 76 -33.00 -59.41 -9.09
N PHE A 77 -32.56 -60.06 -10.15
CA PHE A 77 -31.38 -59.75 -10.94
C PHE A 77 -31.44 -58.27 -11.41
N ILE A 78 -30.76 -57.36 -10.71
CA ILE A 78 -30.54 -55.98 -11.17
C ILE A 78 -29.10 -55.91 -11.69
N SER A 79 -28.90 -56.33 -12.94
CA SER A 79 -27.79 -55.80 -13.73
C SER A 79 -28.18 -54.40 -14.17
N THR A 80 -27.75 -53.35 -13.43
CA THR A 80 -27.47 -52.03 -14.01
C THR A 80 -26.93 -51.05 -12.96
N LYS A 81 -25.93 -50.26 -13.38
CA LYS A 81 -25.58 -48.91 -12.89
C LYS A 81 -24.87 -48.81 -11.52
N LYS A 82 -23.69 -49.43 -11.38
CA LYS A 82 -22.65 -48.93 -10.45
C LYS A 82 -21.82 -47.76 -11.03
N SER A 83 -22.00 -47.41 -12.31
CA SER A 83 -21.15 -46.41 -13.00
C SER A 83 -21.56 -44.95 -12.80
N THR A 84 -22.78 -44.65 -12.33
CA THR A 84 -23.26 -43.26 -12.22
C THR A 84 -22.85 -42.52 -10.93
N SER A 85 -22.41 -43.22 -9.89
CA SER A 85 -22.02 -42.55 -8.62
C SER A 85 -20.60 -41.97 -8.68
N VAL A 86 -19.70 -42.61 -9.41
CA VAL A 86 -18.28 -42.20 -9.51
C VAL A 86 -18.17 -40.86 -10.25
N SER A 87 -18.96 -40.64 -11.31
CA SER A 87 -18.90 -39.38 -12.06
C SER A 87 -19.43 -38.18 -11.27
N LYS A 88 -20.57 -38.32 -10.58
CA LYS A 88 -21.17 -37.25 -9.76
C LYS A 88 -20.24 -36.79 -8.63
N ASN A 89 -19.55 -37.72 -7.96
CA ASN A 89 -18.60 -37.36 -6.91
C ASN A 89 -17.38 -36.59 -7.44
N HIS A 90 -16.89 -36.91 -8.64
CA HIS A 90 -15.78 -36.16 -9.26
C HIS A 90 -16.20 -34.75 -9.68
N PHE A 91 -17.42 -34.57 -10.19
CA PHE A 91 -17.96 -33.24 -10.48
C PHE A 91 -18.06 -32.38 -9.23
N ILE A 92 -18.57 -32.93 -8.12
CA ILE A 92 -18.64 -32.22 -6.82
C ILE A 92 -17.24 -31.80 -6.34
N ILE A 93 -16.22 -32.66 -6.50
CA ILE A 93 -14.84 -32.33 -6.12
C ILE A 93 -14.29 -31.18 -6.99
N ILE A 94 -14.54 -31.22 -8.30
CA ILE A 94 -14.10 -30.17 -9.24
C ILE A 94 -14.81 -28.84 -8.93
N GLU A 95 -16.12 -28.86 -8.74
CA GLU A 95 -16.91 -27.66 -8.37
C GLU A 95 -16.43 -27.05 -7.06
N ASN A 96 -16.19 -27.88 -6.03
CA ASN A 96 -15.62 -27.41 -4.76
C ASN A 96 -14.23 -26.79 -4.94
N LEU A 97 -13.37 -27.36 -5.79
CA LEU A 97 -12.05 -26.78 -6.09
C LEU A 97 -12.15 -25.45 -6.83
N ILE A 98 -13.05 -25.33 -7.81
CA ILE A 98 -13.31 -24.07 -8.52
C ILE A 98 -13.81 -23.01 -7.53
N MET A 99 -14.80 -23.36 -6.69
CA MET A 99 -15.35 -22.44 -5.69
C MET A 99 -14.28 -21.98 -4.68
N ASN A 100 -13.39 -22.88 -4.24
CA ASN A 100 -12.28 -22.53 -3.37
C ASN A 100 -11.27 -21.60 -4.03
N ILE A 101 -10.91 -21.84 -5.30
CA ILE A 101 -10.01 -20.96 -6.06
C ILE A 101 -10.63 -19.57 -6.19
N THR A 102 -11.89 -19.47 -6.62
CA THR A 102 -12.59 -18.19 -6.77
C THR A 102 -12.69 -17.44 -5.44
N THR A 103 -13.00 -18.15 -4.35
CA THR A 103 -13.07 -17.57 -3.01
C THR A 103 -11.71 -16.98 -2.60
N LYS A 104 -10.62 -17.72 -2.80
CA LYS A 104 -9.26 -17.27 -2.48
C LYS A 104 -8.81 -16.09 -3.36
N GLN A 105 -9.15 -16.09 -4.64
CA GLN A 105 -8.90 -14.96 -5.52
C GLN A 105 -9.62 -13.69 -5.05
N ASN A 106 -10.89 -13.80 -4.68
CA ASN A 106 -11.67 -12.67 -4.19
C ASN A 106 -11.13 -12.14 -2.86
N GLN A 107 -10.73 -13.03 -1.95
CA GLN A 107 -10.07 -12.65 -0.70
C GLN A 107 -8.76 -11.90 -0.96
N ALA A 108 -7.90 -12.40 -1.85
CA ALA A 108 -6.64 -11.76 -2.20
C ALA A 108 -6.84 -10.36 -2.80
N ILE A 109 -7.83 -10.20 -3.70
CA ILE A 109 -8.19 -8.90 -4.28
C ILE A 109 -8.70 -7.94 -3.20
N TYR A 110 -9.57 -8.42 -2.30
CA TYR A 110 -10.10 -7.62 -1.21
C TYR A 110 -9.00 -7.10 -0.27
N PHE A 111 -8.08 -7.98 0.17
CA PHE A 111 -6.97 -7.59 1.02
C PHE A 111 -6.05 -6.59 0.33
N ARG A 112 -5.71 -6.84 -0.94
CA ARG A 112 -4.91 -5.89 -1.74
C ARG A 112 -5.58 -4.52 -1.79
N LYS A 113 -6.87 -4.44 -2.13
CA LYS A 113 -7.61 -3.15 -2.13
C LYS A 113 -7.54 -2.45 -0.77
N ARG A 114 -7.64 -3.19 0.33
CA ARG A 114 -7.53 -2.66 1.69
C ARG A 114 -6.13 -2.10 1.99
N TYR A 115 -5.07 -2.83 1.64
CA TYR A 115 -3.69 -2.34 1.81
C TYR A 115 -3.43 -1.09 0.98
N HIS A 116 -3.83 -1.09 -0.30
CA HIS A 116 -3.66 0.06 -1.19
C HIS A 116 -4.39 1.31 -0.67
N LYS A 117 -5.59 1.15 -0.11
CA LYS A 117 -6.29 2.26 0.55
C LYS A 117 -5.47 2.82 1.73
N ASN A 118 -5.01 1.95 2.63
CA ASN A 118 -4.23 2.35 3.80
C ASN A 118 -2.87 2.97 3.42
N LEU A 119 -2.20 2.43 2.40
CA LEU A 119 -0.95 2.99 1.87
C LEU A 119 -1.17 4.40 1.33
N ASN A 120 -2.25 4.62 0.57
CA ASN A 120 -2.61 5.94 0.06
C ASN A 120 -2.92 6.94 1.19
N GLU A 121 -3.57 6.50 2.27
CA GLU A 121 -3.80 7.34 3.45
C GLU A 121 -2.48 7.77 4.10
N ILE A 122 -1.53 6.84 4.26
CA ILE A 122 -0.19 7.16 4.81
C ILE A 122 0.58 8.09 3.87
N LEU A 123 0.52 7.89 2.54
CA LEU A 123 1.17 8.78 1.58
C LEU A 123 0.62 10.21 1.68
N LYS A 124 -0.68 10.36 1.83
CA LYS A 124 -1.28 11.68 2.05
C LYS A 124 -0.71 12.34 3.31
N HIS A 125 -0.63 11.61 4.42
CA HIS A 125 -0.02 12.13 5.64
C HIS A 125 1.47 12.48 5.49
N ILE A 126 2.21 11.73 4.68
CA ILE A 126 3.60 12.04 4.35
C ILE A 126 3.69 13.37 3.58
N ASP A 127 2.81 13.59 2.61
CA ASP A 127 2.78 14.83 1.85
C ASP A 127 2.34 16.03 2.71
N ASP A 128 1.30 15.86 3.53
CA ASP A 128 0.85 16.87 4.50
C ASP A 128 2.01 17.27 5.46
N MET A 129 2.75 16.30 5.99
CA MET A 129 3.91 16.55 6.87
C MET A 129 5.07 17.25 6.16
N ARG A 130 5.31 16.94 4.88
CA ARG A 130 6.34 17.63 4.09
C ARG A 130 5.98 19.09 3.86
N GLU A 131 4.71 19.36 3.58
CA GLU A 131 4.20 20.74 3.46
C GLU A 131 4.33 21.48 4.80
N GLU A 132 3.97 20.86 5.92
CA GLU A 132 4.12 21.43 7.26
C GLU A 132 5.59 21.81 7.56
N ILE A 133 6.54 20.92 7.28
CA ILE A 133 7.98 21.21 7.41
C ILE A 133 8.35 22.47 6.60
N CYS A 134 7.94 22.54 5.33
CA CYS A 134 8.25 23.70 4.49
C CYS A 134 7.64 25.00 5.04
N ILE A 135 6.39 24.96 5.53
CA ILE A 135 5.72 26.12 6.12
C ILE A 135 6.46 26.60 7.38
N THR A 136 6.81 25.67 8.28
CA THR A 136 7.57 25.97 9.50
C THR A 136 8.93 26.58 9.17
N GLU A 137 9.67 26.01 8.21
CA GLU A 137 10.94 26.58 7.74
C GLU A 137 10.77 28.02 7.24
N GLU A 138 9.78 28.25 6.38
CA GLU A 138 9.52 29.59 5.84
C GLU A 138 9.14 30.61 6.90
N GLU A 139 8.32 30.22 7.89
CA GLU A 139 7.85 31.11 8.95
C GLU A 139 9.01 31.60 9.83
N HIS A 140 9.83 30.67 10.31
CA HIS A 140 11.00 31.02 11.12
C HIS A 140 12.04 31.81 10.32
N LEU A 141 12.29 31.46 9.05
CA LEU A 141 13.20 32.22 8.20
C LEU A 141 12.71 33.66 7.99
N LYS A 142 11.40 33.88 7.81
CA LYS A 142 10.82 35.23 7.75
C LYS A 142 11.05 36.01 9.04
N ASN A 143 10.96 35.36 10.20
CA ASN A 143 11.22 36.00 11.49
C ASN A 143 12.70 36.35 11.67
N ILE A 144 13.60 35.43 11.36
CA ILE A 144 15.05 35.63 11.40
C ILE A 144 15.44 36.80 10.48
N HIS A 145 14.94 36.83 9.24
CA HIS A 145 15.23 37.91 8.30
C HIS A 145 14.76 39.28 8.82
N LYS A 146 13.55 39.38 9.40
CA LYS A 146 13.08 40.64 10.01
C LYS A 146 14.01 41.12 11.12
N LEU A 147 14.48 40.22 11.98
CA LEU A 147 15.42 40.55 13.05
C LEU A 147 16.77 41.02 12.49
N LEU A 148 17.28 40.35 11.46
CA LEU A 148 18.53 40.71 10.78
C LEU A 148 18.43 42.07 10.07
N ASP A 149 17.31 42.36 9.41
CA ASP A 149 17.05 43.66 8.78
C ASP A 149 17.04 44.79 9.83
N GLU A 150 16.45 44.54 11.00
CA GLU A 150 16.47 45.50 12.11
C GLU A 150 17.90 45.72 12.63
N ILE A 151 18.67 44.65 12.84
CA ILE A 151 20.08 44.75 13.23
C ILE A 151 20.87 45.57 12.20
N GLU A 152 20.68 45.29 10.90
CA GLU A 152 21.36 46.01 9.83
C GLU A 152 20.97 47.49 9.81
N TYR A 153 19.69 47.82 10.08
CA TYR A 153 19.23 49.20 10.21
C TYR A 153 19.96 49.95 11.33
N TYR A 154 20.12 49.32 12.51
CA TYR A 154 20.89 49.93 13.60
C TYR A 154 22.36 50.09 13.23
N HIS A 155 22.94 49.15 12.48
CA HIS A 155 24.32 49.28 12.05
C HIS A 155 24.56 50.39 11.01
N LYS A 156 23.61 50.60 10.09
CA LYS A 156 23.74 51.58 9.01
C LYS A 156 23.32 52.99 9.40
N PHE A 157 22.28 53.12 10.22
CA PHE A 157 21.58 54.39 10.42
C PHE A 157 21.58 54.91 11.86
N LYS A 158 22.13 54.16 12.82
CA LYS A 158 22.24 54.57 14.22
C LYS A 158 23.69 54.54 14.68
N ASP A 159 24.03 55.39 15.66
CA ASP A 159 25.32 55.30 16.32
C ASP A 159 25.30 54.11 17.29
N ILE A 160 25.96 53.02 16.90
CA ILE A 160 26.06 51.77 17.68
C ILE A 160 26.83 52.01 18.98
N ASN A 161 27.70 53.02 19.05
CA ASN A 161 28.50 53.28 20.25
C ASN A 161 27.65 53.85 21.40
N LEU A 162 26.42 54.30 21.14
CA LEU A 162 25.46 54.63 22.17
C LEU A 162 25.09 53.35 22.96
N PRO A 163 25.28 53.33 24.29
CA PRO A 163 25.04 52.14 25.11
C PRO A 163 23.65 51.53 24.91
N LYS A 164 22.63 52.37 24.70
CA LYS A 164 21.24 51.95 24.46
C LYS A 164 21.08 51.19 23.13
N ASN A 165 21.72 51.67 22.07
CA ASN A 165 21.64 51.03 20.74
C ASN A 165 22.43 49.72 20.73
N ASN A 166 23.62 49.70 21.34
CA ASN A 166 24.42 48.48 21.50
C ASN A 166 23.67 47.39 22.28
N SER A 167 23.03 47.77 23.40
CA SER A 167 22.23 46.84 24.20
C SER A 167 21.05 46.27 23.39
N HIS A 168 20.38 47.08 22.57
CA HIS A 168 19.27 46.64 21.73
C HIS A 168 19.73 45.67 20.63
N VAL A 169 20.84 45.97 19.94
CA VAL A 169 21.43 45.07 18.93
C VAL A 169 21.77 43.71 19.54
N LYS A 170 22.40 43.68 20.72
CA LYS A 170 22.69 42.42 21.43
C LYS A 170 21.43 41.64 21.80
N GLU A 171 20.34 42.32 22.12
CA GLU A 171 19.05 41.67 22.37
C GLU A 171 18.46 41.05 21.10
N LEU A 172 18.54 41.76 19.96
CA LEU A 172 18.12 41.25 18.66
C LEU A 172 18.96 40.05 18.23
N GLU A 173 20.28 40.11 18.37
CA GLU A 173 21.19 38.97 18.09
C GLU A 173 20.83 37.75 18.94
N LYS A 174 20.50 37.96 20.21
CA LYS A 174 20.02 36.88 21.09
C LYS A 174 18.70 36.30 20.59
N LYS A 175 17.77 37.12 20.13
CA LYS A 175 16.49 36.67 19.54
C LYS A 175 16.71 35.85 18.27
N VAL A 176 17.65 36.25 17.41
CA VAL A 176 18.03 35.46 16.21
C VAL A 176 18.50 34.06 16.61
N ILE A 177 19.44 33.96 17.55
CA ILE A 177 19.95 32.67 18.03
C ILE A 177 18.83 31.82 18.65
N GLN A 178 17.91 32.45 19.38
CA GLN A 178 16.76 31.75 19.95
C GLN A 178 15.83 31.21 18.86
N GLU A 179 15.50 32.02 17.86
CA GLU A 179 14.63 31.63 16.75
C GLU A 179 15.25 30.49 15.93
N GLU A 180 16.55 30.55 15.65
CA GLU A 180 17.28 29.45 14.99
C GLU A 180 17.23 28.14 15.80
N ALA A 181 17.38 28.23 17.13
CA ALA A 181 17.32 27.06 18.00
C ALA A 181 15.91 26.48 18.09
N TYR A 182 14.87 27.33 18.07
CA TYR A 182 13.48 26.88 18.00
C TYR A 182 13.19 26.17 16.69
N LEU A 183 13.58 26.77 15.55
CA LEU A 183 13.44 26.15 14.25
C LEU A 183 14.13 24.78 14.19
N ASP A 184 15.39 24.67 14.61
CA ASP A 184 16.11 23.38 14.61
C ASP A 184 15.40 22.33 15.48
N THR A 185 14.85 22.73 16.62
CA THR A 185 14.12 21.81 17.50
C THR A 185 12.82 21.33 16.85
N GLU A 186 12.06 22.25 16.26
CA GLU A 186 10.77 21.95 15.64
C GLU A 186 10.94 21.06 14.39
N LEU A 187 11.92 21.39 13.54
CA LEU A 187 12.24 20.57 12.36
C LEU A 187 12.67 19.16 12.74
N ARG A 188 13.45 18.99 13.81
CA ARG A 188 13.84 17.65 14.27
C ARG A 188 12.64 16.80 14.67
N VAL A 189 11.65 17.40 15.33
CA VAL A 189 10.42 16.69 15.71
C VAL A 189 9.63 16.31 14.46
N LEU A 190 9.37 17.27 13.57
CA LEU A 190 8.62 17.02 12.34
C LEU A 190 9.31 15.99 11.43
N GLN A 191 10.64 16.05 11.32
CA GLN A 191 11.41 15.06 10.56
C GLN A 191 11.37 13.66 11.20
N ALA A 192 11.34 13.57 12.53
CA ALA A 192 11.16 12.29 13.22
C ALA A 192 9.78 11.69 12.95
N ASP A 193 8.72 12.50 13.01
CA ASP A 193 7.35 12.09 12.71
C ASP A 193 7.19 11.67 11.24
N LEU A 194 7.79 12.42 10.31
CA LEU A 194 7.88 12.03 8.90
C LEU A 194 8.61 10.70 8.72
N GLY A 195 9.73 10.49 9.42
CA GLY A 195 10.48 9.24 9.41
C GLY A 195 9.64 8.05 9.90
N MET A 196 8.84 8.25 10.94
CA MET A 196 7.92 7.23 11.45
C MET A 196 6.82 6.88 10.44
N LEU A 197 6.26 7.88 9.74
CA LEU A 197 5.27 7.65 8.68
C LEU A 197 5.86 6.88 7.50
N MET A 198 7.08 7.24 7.07
CA MET A 198 7.78 6.52 6.00
C MET A 198 8.08 5.07 6.38
N TRP A 199 8.53 4.83 7.61
CA TRP A 199 8.76 3.47 8.11
C TRP A 199 7.47 2.65 8.14
N LYS A 200 6.36 3.24 8.62
CA LYS A 200 5.05 2.59 8.63
C LYS A 200 4.55 2.25 7.22
N TYR A 201 4.80 3.14 6.26
CA TYR A 201 4.48 2.88 4.84
C TYR A 201 5.24 1.66 4.32
N GLU A 202 6.57 1.63 4.52
CA GLU A 202 7.42 0.52 4.07
C GLU A 202 7.04 -0.80 4.75
N GLU A 203 6.74 -0.78 6.05
CA GLU A 203 6.28 -1.97 6.77
C GLU A 203 4.97 -2.51 6.17
N LEU A 204 4.02 -1.62 5.88
CA LEU A 204 2.73 -1.99 5.30
C LEU A 204 2.85 -2.52 3.87
N GLU A 205 3.72 -1.94 3.06
CA GLU A 205 4.03 -2.42 1.70
C GLU A 205 4.62 -3.84 1.73
N ASN A 206 5.55 -4.09 2.67
CA ASN A 206 6.12 -5.42 2.88
C ASN A 206 5.05 -6.45 3.30
N TYR A 207 4.09 -6.07 4.14
CA TYR A 207 2.97 -6.94 4.50
C TYR A 207 2.05 -7.24 3.30
N ASP A 208 1.68 -6.23 2.49
CA ASP A 208 0.86 -6.42 1.28
C ASP A 208 1.55 -7.41 0.32
N LEU A 209 2.84 -7.20 0.03
CA LEU A 209 3.61 -8.08 -0.83
C LEU A 209 3.67 -9.51 -0.31
N LYS A 210 3.91 -9.69 1.00
CA LYS A 210 3.98 -11.01 1.62
C LYS A 210 2.62 -11.73 1.54
N GLU A 211 1.54 -11.04 1.88
CA GLU A 211 0.19 -11.62 1.86
C GLU A 211 -0.27 -11.94 0.42
N TRP A 212 0.06 -11.07 -0.52
CA TRP A 212 -0.17 -11.30 -1.95
C TRP A 212 0.57 -12.54 -2.45
N ASN A 213 1.86 -12.67 -2.16
CA ASN A 213 2.68 -13.81 -2.58
C ASN A 213 2.16 -15.13 -1.97
N ASN A 214 1.78 -15.12 -0.70
CA ASN A 214 1.16 -16.28 -0.05
C ASN A 214 -0.16 -16.67 -0.73
N SER A 215 -1.02 -15.69 -1.02
CA SER A 215 -2.29 -15.91 -1.70
C SER A 215 -2.08 -16.49 -3.12
N GLN A 216 -1.10 -15.97 -3.86
CA GLN A 216 -0.74 -16.48 -5.18
C GLN A 216 -0.27 -17.94 -5.12
N LEU A 217 0.58 -18.29 -4.15
CA LEU A 217 1.07 -19.65 -3.96
C LEU A 217 -0.08 -20.62 -3.65
N GLU A 218 -0.99 -20.25 -2.73
CA GLU A 218 -2.16 -21.06 -2.41
C GLU A 218 -3.06 -21.29 -3.63
N ILE A 219 -3.32 -20.23 -4.41
CA ILE A 219 -4.12 -20.32 -5.64
C ILE A 219 -3.42 -21.23 -6.66
N GLN A 220 -2.10 -21.14 -6.82
CA GLN A 220 -1.34 -22.01 -7.72
C GLN A 220 -1.43 -23.48 -7.30
N GLN A 221 -1.29 -23.78 -6.00
CA GLN A 221 -1.45 -25.14 -5.48
C GLN A 221 -2.86 -25.69 -5.71
N LEU A 222 -3.89 -24.88 -5.50
CA LEU A 222 -5.28 -25.26 -5.79
C LEU A 222 -5.52 -25.50 -7.28
N ARG A 223 -4.95 -24.67 -8.16
CA ARG A 223 -5.01 -24.85 -9.62
C ARG A 223 -4.29 -26.13 -10.07
N ALA A 224 -3.13 -26.43 -9.51
CA ALA A 224 -2.41 -27.68 -9.77
C ALA A 224 -3.25 -28.90 -9.36
N LYS A 225 -3.86 -28.85 -8.17
CA LYS A 225 -4.77 -29.90 -7.68
C LYS A 225 -6.00 -30.07 -8.57
N LEU A 226 -6.60 -28.96 -9.03
CA LEU A 226 -7.71 -28.99 -9.99
C LEU A 226 -7.29 -29.66 -11.31
N MET A 227 -6.11 -29.30 -11.84
CA MET A 227 -5.59 -29.89 -13.07
C MET A 227 -5.33 -31.39 -12.93
N GLU A 228 -4.79 -31.84 -11.79
CA GLU A 228 -4.58 -33.26 -11.48
C GLU A 228 -5.91 -34.03 -11.45
N VAL A 229 -6.91 -33.51 -10.73
CA VAL A 229 -8.24 -34.13 -10.62
C VAL A 229 -8.94 -34.17 -11.98
N ALA A 230 -8.91 -33.08 -12.74
CA ALA A 230 -9.51 -33.02 -14.07
C ALA A 230 -8.84 -34.00 -15.05
N THR A 231 -7.51 -34.13 -15.01
CA THR A 231 -6.76 -35.08 -15.85
C THR A 231 -7.10 -36.52 -15.50
N ARG A 232 -7.17 -36.87 -14.20
CA ARG A 232 -7.59 -38.20 -13.75
C ARG A 232 -9.01 -38.52 -14.20
N PHE A 233 -9.93 -37.58 -14.07
CA PHE A 233 -11.31 -37.74 -14.52
C PHE A 233 -11.41 -37.96 -16.03
N SER A 234 -10.64 -37.20 -16.83
CA SER A 234 -10.57 -37.38 -18.29
C SER A 234 -10.08 -38.77 -18.68
N LYS A 235 -9.02 -39.28 -18.02
CA LYS A 235 -8.51 -40.65 -18.21
C LYS A 235 -9.51 -41.73 -17.81
N MET A 236 -10.22 -41.55 -16.70
CA MET A 236 -11.29 -42.47 -16.28
C MET A 236 -12.45 -42.49 -17.27
N LYS A 237 -12.79 -41.34 -17.85
CA LYS A 237 -13.81 -41.25 -18.90
C LYS A 237 -13.35 -42.01 -20.14
N SER A 238 -12.14 -41.78 -20.65
CA SER A 238 -11.62 -42.47 -21.84
C SER A 238 -11.54 -44.00 -21.68
N ASN A 239 -11.18 -44.49 -20.49
CA ASN A 239 -11.10 -45.93 -20.22
C ASN A 239 -12.48 -46.61 -20.09
N ASN A 240 -13.54 -45.87 -19.78
CA ASN A 240 -14.91 -46.40 -19.69
C ASN A 240 -15.66 -46.40 -21.05
N TYR A 241 -15.08 -45.86 -22.12
CA TYR A 241 -15.67 -45.90 -23.48
C TYR A 241 -15.24 -47.12 -24.32
N TYR A 242 -14.43 -48.04 -23.76
CA TYR A 242 -14.06 -49.30 -24.38
C TYR A 242 -14.78 -50.48 -23.70
N TYR A 243 -16.10 -50.57 -23.83
CA TYR A 243 -16.88 -51.81 -23.64
C TYR A 243 -18.19 -51.72 -24.40
#